data_AF-A0A7J6TR92-F1
#
_entry.id   AF-A0A7J6TR92-F1
#
_cell.length_a   1.000
_cell.length_b   1.000
_cell.length_c   1.000
_cell.angle_alpha   90.00
_cell.angle_beta   90.00
_cell.angle_gamma   90.00
#
_symmetry.space_group_name_H-M   'P 1'
#
loop_
_entity.id
_entity.type
_entity.pdbx_description
1 polymer ?
#
loop_
_entity_poly.entity_id
_entity_poly.type
_entity_poly.pdbx_seq_one_letter_code
_entity_poly.pdbx_strand_id
1 'polypeptide(L)'
;KIRILLSEFHRKDRRPTELENLLVELYQPILWKQLTVTNWKIRLNAIATLGDAFPICNSTLHAEMERTMDMQIRALVSGMTDKHDQVRRIAVNKVCESLAIQWRAISGDHRSVLLYNIINKCAKDKRSAAVRMAVVQGIRRIIRNCAISHQ
;
A
#
# COMPACT_ATOMS: atom_id res chain seq x y z
N LYS A 1 10.36 -15.16 -5.34
CA LYS A 1 10.75 -15.31 -6.76
C LYS A 1 9.66 -14.74 -7.68
N ILE A 2 8.41 -15.23 -7.65
CA ILE A 2 7.30 -14.66 -8.46
C ILE A 2 7.05 -13.16 -8.19
N ARG A 3 7.02 -12.70 -6.93
CA ARG A 3 6.80 -11.27 -6.62
C ARG A 3 7.85 -10.33 -7.22
N ILE A 4 9.10 -10.79 -7.38
CA ILE A 4 10.18 -9.99 -8.00
C ILE A 4 9.95 -9.86 -9.51
N LEU A 5 9.41 -10.90 -10.15
CA LEU A 5 9.01 -10.81 -11.56
C LEU A 5 7.80 -9.88 -11.71
N LEU A 6 6.83 -9.99 -10.79
CA LEU A 6 5.64 -9.14 -10.80
C LEU A 6 5.95 -7.66 -10.54
N SER A 7 6.97 -7.34 -9.75
CA SER A 7 7.30 -5.94 -9.42
C SER A 7 7.67 -5.11 -10.65
N GLU A 8 8.21 -5.71 -11.71
CA GLU A 8 8.48 -4.98 -12.96
C GLU A 8 7.19 -4.51 -13.64
N PHE A 9 6.13 -5.31 -13.60
CA PHE A 9 4.81 -4.93 -14.12
C PHE A 9 4.12 -3.87 -13.26
N HIS A 10 4.58 -3.64 -12.03
CA HIS A 10 3.98 -2.68 -11.10
C HIS A 10 4.59 -1.28 -11.19
N ARG A 11 5.72 -1.10 -11.88
CA ARG A 11 6.45 0.17 -12.01
C ARG A 11 5.64 1.24 -12.76
N LYS A 12 5.02 2.19 -12.03
CA LYS A 12 4.12 3.22 -12.59
C LYS A 12 4.73 4.00 -13.76
N ASP A 13 6.03 4.29 -13.73
CA ASP A 13 6.75 5.06 -14.76
C ASP A 13 6.83 4.34 -16.12
N ARG A 14 6.48 3.05 -16.16
CA ARG A 14 6.60 2.18 -17.34
C ARG A 14 5.36 1.32 -17.58
N ARG A 15 4.20 1.74 -17.07
CA ARG A 15 2.95 0.99 -17.25
C ARG A 15 2.12 1.57 -18.41
N PRO A 16 1.96 0.82 -19.52
CA PRO A 16 0.92 1.11 -20.51
C PRO A 16 -0.48 0.94 -19.92
N THR A 17 -1.46 1.63 -20.48
CA THR A 17 -2.87 1.57 -20.06
C THR A 17 -3.41 0.14 -20.12
N GLU A 18 -3.01 -0.65 -21.12
CA GLU A 18 -3.41 -2.04 -21.30
C GLU A 18 -2.94 -2.92 -20.13
N LEU A 19 -1.72 -2.67 -19.64
CA LEU A 19 -1.19 -3.38 -18.48
C LEU A 19 -1.93 -2.97 -17.19
N GLU A 20 -2.28 -1.69 -17.04
CA GLU A 20 -3.07 -1.22 -15.90
C GLU A 20 -4.47 -1.85 -15.88
N ASN A 21 -5.12 -1.96 -17.05
CA ASN A 21 -6.39 -2.67 -17.20
C ASN A 21 -6.29 -4.13 -16.78
N LEU A 22 -5.26 -4.83 -17.28
CA LEU A 22 -5.03 -6.24 -16.95
C LEU A 22 -4.79 -6.43 -15.45
N LEU A 23 -4.03 -5.54 -14.80
CA LEU A 23 -3.79 -5.62 -13.35
C LEU A 23 -5.07 -5.42 -12.54
N VAL A 24 -5.94 -4.49 -12.95
CA VAL A 24 -7.24 -4.29 -12.30
C VAL A 24 -8.08 -5.56 -12.39
N GLU A 25 -8.23 -6.12 -13.60
CA GLU A 25 -9.02 -7.33 -13.85
C GLU A 25 -8.51 -8.54 -13.08
N LEU A 26 -7.20 -8.77 -13.07
CA LEU A 26 -6.59 -9.92 -12.39
C LEU A 26 -6.63 -9.80 -10.86
N TYR A 27 -6.42 -8.59 -10.32
CA TYR A 27 -6.33 -8.40 -8.88
C TYR A 27 -7.68 -8.22 -8.19
N GLN A 28 -8.68 -7.64 -8.85
CA GLN A 28 -10.03 -7.49 -8.29
C GLN A 28 -10.57 -8.78 -7.63
N PRO A 29 -10.65 -9.93 -8.31
CA PRO A 29 -11.27 -11.12 -7.71
C PRO A 29 -10.39 -11.84 -6.68
N ILE A 30 -9.07 -11.72 -6.79
CA ILE A 30 -8.11 -12.57 -6.06
C ILE A 30 -7.55 -11.86 -4.83
N LEU A 31 -7.14 -10.60 -4.99
CA LEU A 31 -6.40 -9.87 -3.96
C LEU A 31 -7.26 -9.64 -2.73
N TRP A 32 -8.52 -9.25 -2.90
CA TRP A 32 -9.45 -8.98 -1.79
C TRP A 32 -9.75 -10.23 -0.96
N LYS A 33 -9.91 -11.38 -1.62
CA LYS A 33 -10.12 -12.66 -0.92
C LYS A 33 -8.88 -13.08 -0.14
N GLN A 34 -7.69 -12.89 -0.69
CA GLN A 34 -6.43 -13.29 -0.04
C GLN A 34 -6.08 -12.43 1.19
N LEU A 35 -6.63 -11.21 1.29
CA LEU A 35 -6.42 -10.33 2.43
C LEU A 35 -7.14 -10.77 3.71
N THR A 36 -8.14 -11.66 3.61
CA THR A 36 -9.00 -12.05 4.75
C THR A 36 -8.76 -13.48 5.23
N VAL A 37 -7.88 -14.25 4.60
CA VAL A 37 -7.63 -15.65 4.96
C VAL A 37 -6.90 -15.81 6.30
N THR A 38 -7.07 -16.96 6.95
CA THR A 38 -6.46 -17.26 8.26
C THR A 38 -4.93 -17.28 8.23
N ASN A 39 -4.34 -17.75 7.13
CA ASN A 39 -2.88 -17.88 6.98
C ASN A 39 -2.21 -16.51 6.79
N TRP A 40 -1.39 -16.12 7.77
CA TRP A 40 -0.73 -14.81 7.77
C TRP A 40 0.30 -14.65 6.65
N LYS A 41 0.92 -15.73 6.14
CA LYS A 41 1.87 -15.66 5.02
C LYS A 41 1.16 -15.27 3.72
N ILE A 42 -0.08 -15.74 3.55
CA ILE A 42 -0.91 -15.36 2.39
C ILE A 42 -1.29 -13.89 2.51
N ARG A 43 -1.78 -13.44 3.68
CA ARG A 43 -2.09 -12.01 3.91
C ARG A 43 -0.86 -11.12 3.72
N LEU A 44 0.32 -11.54 4.20
CA LEU A 44 1.59 -10.84 3.99
C LEU A 44 1.87 -10.64 2.51
N ASN A 45 1.74 -11.70 1.71
CA ASN A 45 1.98 -11.63 0.28
C ASN A 45 0.94 -10.77 -0.43
N ALA A 46 -0.33 -10.88 -0.06
CA ALA A 46 -1.40 -10.06 -0.61
C ALA A 46 -1.18 -8.57 -0.34
N ILE A 47 -0.82 -8.19 0.89
CA ILE A 47 -0.48 -6.80 1.23
C ILE A 47 0.77 -6.32 0.47
N ALA A 48 1.80 -7.16 0.34
CA ALA A 48 2.98 -6.80 -0.43
C ALA A 48 2.64 -6.50 -1.89
N THR A 49 1.88 -7.39 -2.54
CA THR A 49 1.44 -7.24 -3.93
C THR A 49 0.52 -6.02 -4.10
N LEU A 50 -0.43 -5.82 -3.18
CA LEU A 50 -1.26 -4.61 -3.19
C LEU A 50 -0.40 -3.36 -3.13
N GLY A 51 0.53 -3.31 -2.19
CA GLY A 51 1.43 -2.18 -2.01
C GLY A 51 2.33 -1.90 -3.21
N ASP A 52 2.83 -2.95 -3.86
CA ASP A 52 3.64 -2.84 -5.08
C ASP A 52 2.81 -2.24 -6.23
N ALA A 53 1.57 -2.70 -6.39
CA ALA A 53 0.71 -2.29 -7.50
C ALA A 53 -0.07 -0.98 -7.23
N PHE A 54 -0.16 -0.54 -5.97
CA PHE A 54 -0.97 0.59 -5.54
C PHE A 54 -0.55 1.93 -6.17
N PRO A 55 -1.51 2.82 -6.48
CA PRO A 55 -2.94 2.56 -6.60
C PRO A 55 -3.26 1.78 -7.89
N ILE A 56 -4.22 0.85 -7.79
CA ILE A 56 -4.76 0.06 -8.90
C ILE A 56 -6.12 0.67 -9.27
N CYS A 57 -6.21 1.42 -10.37
CA CYS A 57 -7.46 1.99 -10.85
C CYS A 57 -7.34 2.33 -12.34
N ASN A 58 -8.35 1.98 -13.14
CA ASN A 58 -8.43 2.26 -14.58
C ASN A 58 -9.77 2.90 -15.01
N SER A 59 -10.63 3.29 -14.07
CA SER A 59 -11.91 3.91 -14.41
C SER A 59 -11.72 5.38 -14.78
N THR A 60 -12.47 5.83 -15.79
CA THR A 60 -12.60 7.26 -16.15
C THR A 60 -13.68 7.96 -15.33
N LEU A 61 -14.53 7.20 -14.63
CA LEU A 61 -15.59 7.73 -13.77
C LEU A 61 -15.06 8.01 -12.37
N HIS A 62 -15.04 9.29 -11.98
CA HIS A 62 -14.49 9.73 -10.70
C HIS A 62 -15.06 8.95 -9.48
N ALA A 63 -16.38 8.69 -9.47
CA ALA A 63 -17.03 7.96 -8.39
C ALA A 63 -16.57 6.49 -8.26
N GLU A 64 -16.18 5.85 -9.36
CA GLU A 64 -15.61 4.50 -9.32
C GLU A 64 -14.15 4.51 -8.88
N MET A 65 -13.40 5.54 -9.31
CA MET A 65 -12.02 5.74 -8.86
C MET A 65 -11.95 5.89 -7.34
N GLU A 66 -12.79 6.76 -6.78
CA GLU A 66 -12.86 6.99 -5.33
C GLU A 66 -13.25 5.73 -4.56
N ARG A 67 -14.29 5.02 -5.01
CA ARG A 67 -14.70 3.75 -4.37
C ARG A 67 -13.57 2.70 -4.40
N THR A 68 -12.86 2.59 -5.51
CA THR A 68 -11.74 1.66 -5.67
C THR A 68 -10.55 2.06 -4.81
N MET A 69 -10.29 3.36 -4.69
CA MET A 69 -9.25 3.91 -3.83
C MET A 69 -9.56 3.66 -2.35
N ASP A 70 -10.77 3.96 -1.90
CA ASP A 70 -11.24 3.70 -0.54
C ASP A 70 -11.08 2.23 -0.13
N MET A 71 -11.43 1.30 -1.03
CA MET A 71 -11.26 -0.13 -0.80
C MET A 71 -9.79 -0.50 -0.59
N GLN A 72 -8.89 0.04 -1.44
CA GLN A 72 -7.45 -0.19 -1.33
C GLN A 72 -6.88 0.38 -0.02
N ILE A 73 -7.30 1.59 0.36
CA ILE A 73 -6.89 2.22 1.62
C ILE A 73 -7.34 1.36 2.81
N ARG A 74 -8.59 0.88 2.83
CA ARG A 74 -9.07 -0.03 3.88
C ARG A 74 -8.24 -1.31 3.96
N ALA A 75 -7.86 -1.90 2.83
CA ALA A 75 -7.01 -3.09 2.79
C ALA A 75 -5.60 -2.82 3.35
N LEU A 76 -4.97 -1.70 2.97
CA LEU A 76 -3.66 -1.31 3.49
C LEU A 76 -3.71 -1.03 5.00
N VAL A 77 -4.76 -0.36 5.48
CA VAL A 77 -4.99 -0.14 6.91
C VAL A 77 -5.17 -1.46 7.65
N SER A 78 -5.96 -2.39 7.10
CA SER A 78 -6.12 -3.73 7.66
C SER A 78 -4.77 -4.43 7.83
N GLY A 79 -3.90 -4.38 6.83
CA GLY A 79 -2.53 -4.89 6.90
C GLY A 79 -1.70 -4.25 8.01
N MET A 80 -1.76 -2.92 8.17
CA MET A 80 -1.08 -2.18 9.24
C MET A 80 -1.58 -2.52 10.65
N THR A 81 -2.79 -3.06 10.77
CA THR A 81 -3.41 -3.49 12.02
C THR A 81 -3.53 -5.01 12.19
N ASP A 82 -2.87 -5.79 11.32
CA ASP A 82 -2.95 -7.25 11.33
C ASP A 82 -2.47 -7.86 12.66
N LYS A 83 -3.03 -9.02 13.04
CA LYS A 83 -2.60 -9.77 14.24
C LYS A 83 -1.12 -10.18 14.22
N HIS A 84 -0.55 -10.46 13.04
CA HIS A 84 0.83 -10.91 12.86
C HIS A 84 1.74 -9.73 12.50
N ASP A 85 2.85 -9.58 13.21
CA ASP A 85 3.73 -8.42 13.12
C ASP A 85 4.43 -8.29 11.75
N GLN A 86 4.81 -9.39 11.11
CA GLN A 86 5.39 -9.37 9.78
C GLN A 86 4.44 -8.81 8.71
N VAL A 87 3.12 -9.03 8.85
CA VAL A 87 2.11 -8.43 7.97
C VAL A 87 2.04 -6.92 8.21
N ARG A 88 2.00 -6.48 9.47
CA ARG A 88 2.05 -5.05 9.81
C ARG A 88 3.30 -4.36 9.27
N ARG A 89 4.46 -5.00 9.43
CA ARG A 89 5.75 -4.47 8.95
C ARG A 89 5.77 -4.27 7.44
N ILE A 90 5.30 -5.25 6.65
CA ILE A 90 5.26 -5.09 5.20
C ILE A 90 4.24 -4.02 4.77
N ALA A 91 3.11 -3.93 5.47
CA ALA A 91 2.09 -2.91 5.21
C ALA A 91 2.65 -1.49 5.41
N VAL A 92 3.29 -1.24 6.56
CA VAL A 92 3.95 0.04 6.86
C VAL A 92 4.99 0.40 5.79
N ASN A 93 5.85 -0.56 5.43
CA ASN A 93 6.87 -0.33 4.41
C ASN A 93 6.26 0.08 3.07
N LYS A 94 5.22 -0.62 2.62
CA LYS A 94 4.58 -0.34 1.33
C LYS A 94 3.79 0.96 1.32
N VAL A 95 3.02 1.24 2.38
CA VAL A 95 2.31 2.52 2.50
C VAL A 95 3.30 3.69 2.50
N CYS A 96 4.39 3.61 3.25
CA CYS A 96 5.40 4.66 3.27
C CYS A 96 6.11 4.83 1.92
N GLU A 97 6.33 3.73 1.19
CA GLU A 97 6.86 3.75 -0.17
C GLU A 97 5.90 4.45 -1.15
N SER A 98 4.61 4.09 -1.13
CA SER A 98 3.59 4.75 -1.94
C SER A 98 3.46 6.23 -1.60
N LEU A 99 3.42 6.61 -0.32
CA LEU A 99 3.38 8.02 0.08
C LEU A 99 4.61 8.81 -0.36
N ALA A 100 5.79 8.17 -0.38
CA ALA A 100 7.02 8.81 -0.81
C ALA A 100 7.08 9.08 -2.32
N ILE A 101 6.49 8.19 -3.14
CA ILE A 101 6.58 8.25 -4.60
C ILE A 101 5.34 8.90 -5.23
N GLN A 102 4.17 8.69 -4.63
CA GLN A 102 2.86 9.00 -5.22
C GLN A 102 2.08 10.03 -4.38
N TRP A 103 2.77 10.86 -3.60
CA TRP A 103 2.15 11.81 -2.67
C TRP A 103 0.99 12.60 -3.30
N ARG A 104 1.22 13.17 -4.50
CA ARG A 104 0.23 14.01 -5.21
C ARG A 104 -0.97 13.22 -5.75
N ALA A 105 -0.79 11.94 -6.10
CA ALA A 105 -1.84 11.10 -6.67
C ALA A 105 -2.81 10.59 -5.60
N ILE A 106 -2.37 10.52 -4.34
CA ILE A 106 -3.21 10.11 -3.20
C ILE A 106 -3.92 11.35 -2.66
N SER A 107 -5.24 11.31 -2.46
CA SER A 107 -5.99 12.45 -1.93
C SER A 107 -5.53 12.87 -0.51
N GLY A 108 -5.82 14.10 -0.10
CA GLY A 108 -5.50 14.59 1.24
C GLY A 108 -6.12 13.75 2.36
N ASP A 109 -7.36 13.32 2.17
CA ASP A 109 -8.10 12.51 3.14
C ASP A 109 -7.49 11.11 3.27
N HIS A 110 -7.18 10.47 2.15
CA HIS A 110 -6.51 9.16 2.15
C HIS A 110 -5.11 9.23 2.77
N ARG A 111 -4.33 10.28 2.47
CA ARG A 111 -3.02 10.51 3.11
C ARG A 111 -3.17 10.64 4.63
N SER A 112 -4.18 11.38 5.09
CA SER A 112 -4.44 11.58 6.52
C SER A 112 -4.78 10.28 7.23
N VAL A 113 -5.63 9.43 6.63
CA VAL A 113 -5.96 8.10 7.15
C VAL A 113 -4.71 7.21 7.26
N LEU A 114 -3.89 7.17 6.22
CA LEU A 114 -2.67 6.35 6.19
C LEU A 114 -1.66 6.82 7.25
N LEU A 115 -1.36 8.12 7.29
CA LEU A 115 -0.42 8.71 8.25
C LEU A 115 -0.91 8.55 9.70
N TYR A 116 -2.21 8.71 9.94
CA TYR A 116 -2.79 8.47 11.26
C TYR A 116 -2.50 7.04 11.74
N ASN A 117 -2.71 6.03 10.90
CA ASN A 117 -2.45 4.64 11.28
C ASN A 117 -0.94 4.38 11.48
N ILE A 118 -0.08 4.96 10.64
CA ILE A 118 1.38 4.86 10.80
C ILE A 118 1.83 5.44 12.15
N ILE A 119 1.42 6.67 12.47
CA ILE A 119 1.92 7.43 13.62
C ILE A 119 1.23 6.98 14.92
N ASN A 120 -0.08 6.83 14.92
CA ASN A 120 -0.83 6.57 16.15
C ASN A 120 -0.96 5.09 16.49
N LYS A 121 -0.78 4.18 15.52
CA LYS A 121 -0.85 2.73 15.76
C LYS A 121 0.51 2.06 15.58
N CYS A 122 1.10 2.12 14.39
CA CYS A 122 2.31 1.36 14.07
C CYS A 122 3.56 1.88 14.80
N ALA A 123 3.72 3.20 14.99
CA ALA A 123 4.84 3.75 15.73
C ALA A 123 4.82 3.34 17.21
N LYS A 124 3.61 3.07 17.72
CA LYS A 124 3.32 2.63 19.09
C LYS A 124 3.06 1.12 19.16
N ASP A 125 3.53 0.34 18.18
CA ASP A 125 3.32 -1.10 18.15
C ASP A 125 3.89 -1.75 19.43
N LYS A 126 2.97 -2.31 20.25
CA LYS A 126 3.30 -2.89 21.56
C LYS A 126 4.03 -4.22 21.46
N ARG A 127 3.91 -4.93 20.34
CA ARG A 127 4.32 -6.34 20.20
C ARG A 127 5.59 -6.53 19.38
N SER A 128 5.98 -5.55 18.56
CA SER A 128 7.14 -5.70 17.66
C SER A 128 7.92 -4.41 17.48
N ALA A 129 9.15 -4.40 17.98
CA ALA A 129 10.11 -3.32 17.73
C ALA A 129 10.44 -3.17 16.24
N ALA A 130 10.38 -4.27 15.46
CA ALA A 130 10.63 -4.25 14.03
C ALA A 130 9.56 -3.45 13.26
N VAL A 131 8.30 -3.47 13.72
CA VAL A 131 7.23 -2.62 13.14
C VAL A 131 7.51 -1.15 13.45
N ARG A 132 7.88 -0.81 14.69
CA ARG A 132 8.25 0.57 15.07
C ARG A 132 9.44 1.08 14.27
N MET A 133 10.46 0.25 14.07
CA MET A 133 11.63 0.58 13.24
C MET A 133 11.23 0.83 11.78
N ALA A 134 10.34 0.01 11.21
CA ALA A 134 9.83 0.22 9.85
C ALA A 134 9.11 1.56 9.70
N VAL A 135 8.40 2.04 10.73
CA VAL A 135 7.81 3.38 10.72
C VAL A 135 8.88 4.46 10.61
N VAL A 136 9.92 4.42 11.45
CA VAL A 136 11.01 5.43 11.42
C VAL A 136 11.69 5.46 10.05
N GLN A 137 11.99 4.29 9.49
CA GLN A 137 12.57 4.16 8.15
C GLN A 137 11.63 4.68 7.06
N GLY A 138 10.34 4.38 7.18
CA GLY A 138 9.29 4.83 6.26
C GLY A 138 9.10 6.33 6.27
N ILE A 139 8.98 6.96 7.45
CA ILE A 139 8.88 8.42 7.60
C ILE A 139 10.13 9.10 7.01
N ARG A 140 11.33 8.57 7.28
CA ARG A 140 12.57 9.09 6.66
C ARG A 140 12.51 9.04 5.14
N ARG A 141 11.95 7.97 4.56
CA ARG A 141 11.77 7.83 3.11
C ARG A 141 10.78 8.85 2.56
N ILE A 142 9.63 9.04 3.22
CA ILE A 142 8.64 10.05 2.83
C ILE A 142 9.27 11.44 2.83
N ILE A 143 9.94 11.84 3.91
CA ILE A 143 10.54 13.19 4.02
C ILE A 143 11.59 13.46 2.94
N ARG A 144 12.42 12.46 2.61
CA ARG A 144 13.48 12.62 1.61
C ARG A 144 12.97 12.69 0.17
N ASN A 145 11.86 12.02 -0.13
CA ASN A 145 11.40 11.81 -1.51
C ASN A 145 10.10 12.55 -1.82
N CYS A 146 9.34 12.98 -0.81
CA CYS A 146 8.11 13.72 -1.00
C CYS A 146 8.45 15.09 -1.60
N ALA A 147 8.13 15.26 -2.88
CA ALA A 147 8.50 16.39 -3.73
C ALA A 147 7.98 17.78 -3.30
N ILE A 148 7.45 17.93 -2.09
CA ILE A 148 7.00 19.21 -1.52
C ILE A 148 8.11 19.87 -0.69
N SER A 149 9.14 19.15 -0.24
CA SER A 149 10.25 19.74 0.53
C SER A 149 11.24 20.58 -0.30
N HIS A 150 11.02 20.68 -1.62
CA HIS A 150 11.88 21.42 -2.56
C HIS A 150 11.16 22.54 -3.33
N GLN A 151 9.99 22.98 -2.87
CA GLN A 151 9.29 24.17 -3.40
C GLN A 151 9.10 25.21 -2.30
#